data_AF-A0A936J3W3-F1
#
_entry.id   AF-A0A936J3W3-F1
#
_cell.length_a   1.000
_cell.length_b   1.000
_cell.length_c   1.000
_cell.angle_alpha   90.00
_cell.angle_beta   90.00
_cell.angle_gamma   90.00
#
_symmetry.space_group_name_H-M   'P 1'
#
loop_
_entity.id
_entity.type
_entity.pdbx_description
1 polymer ?
#
loop_
_entity_poly.entity_id
_entity_poly.type
_entity_poly.pdbx_seq_one_letter_code
_entity_poly.pdbx_strand_id
1 'polypeptide(L)' 'MALIVYRVMRQRLALAKSDLTPEKALAQLRRIQRHSVRINQAEPITGISTINDIQALVLQTLNIKKPTNDAQLTLL' A
#
# COMPACT_ATOMS: atom_id res chain seq x y z
N MET A 1 2.40 19.10 0.77
CA MET A 1 3.32 18.03 0.34
C MET A 1 2.62 16.77 -0.22
N ALA A 2 1.35 16.81 -0.64
CA ALA A 2 0.65 15.64 -1.20
C ALA A 2 0.72 15.50 -2.74
N LEU A 3 1.12 16.57 -3.45
CA LEU A 3 1.11 16.61 -4.92
C LEU A 3 2.15 15.68 -5.56
N ILE A 4 3.28 15.42 -4.89
CA ILE A 4 4.35 14.58 -5.44
C ILE A 4 3.86 13.13 -5.59
N VAL A 5 3.25 12.58 -4.53
CA VAL A 5 2.67 11.23 -4.55
C VAL A 5 1.59 11.13 -5.63
N TYR A 6 0.70 12.12 -5.71
CA TYR A 6 -0.35 12.16 -6.73
C TYR A 6 0.22 12.16 -8.16
N ARG A 7 1.24 12.98 -8.43
CA ARG A 7 1.83 13.12 -9.78
C ARG A 7 2.56 11.85 -10.20
N VAL A 8 3.32 11.24 -9.30
CA VAL A 8 4.00 9.96 -9.55
C VAL A 8 2.97 8.85 -9.78
N MET A 9 1.92 8.77 -8.98
CA MET A 9 0.83 7.81 -9.20
C MET A 9 0.17 8.01 -10.57
N ARG A 10 -0.17 9.25 -10.93
CA ARG A 10 -0.78 9.57 -12.23
C ARG A 10 0.12 9.14 -13.39
N GLN A 11 1.43 9.39 -13.31
CA GLN A 11 2.39 8.97 -14.34
C GLN A 11 2.44 7.44 -14.47
N ARG A 12 2.51 6.71 -13.34
CA ARG A 12 2.57 5.24 -13.36
C ARG A 12 1.28 4.61 -13.88
N LEU A 13 0.12 5.15 -13.50
CA LEU A 13 -1.18 4.71 -14.00
C LEU A 13 -1.32 4.95 -15.52
N ALA A 14 -0.84 6.09 -16.02
CA ALA A 14 -0.85 6.39 -17.45
C ALA A 14 0.05 5.43 -18.25
N LEU A 15 1.25 5.11 -17.74
CA LEU A 15 2.16 4.14 -18.36
C LEU A 15 1.55 2.74 -18.42
N ALA A 16 0.79 2.36 -17.39
CA ALA A 16 0.10 1.08 -17.31
C ALA A 16 -1.23 1.04 -18.09
N LYS A 17 -1.60 2.12 -18.82
CA LYS A 17 -2.88 2.26 -19.55
C LYS A 17 -4.09 1.94 -18.68
N SER A 18 -4.06 2.36 -17.42
CA SER A 18 -5.14 2.08 -16.46
C SER A 18 -6.17 3.21 -16.43
N ASP A 19 -7.46 2.83 -16.35
CA ASP A 19 -8.57 3.76 -16.16
C ASP A 19 -8.73 4.23 -14.71
N LEU A 20 -7.87 3.75 -13.80
CA LEU A 20 -7.92 4.13 -12.39
C LEU A 20 -7.41 5.56 -12.21
N THR A 21 -8.12 6.33 -11.37
CA THR A 21 -7.61 7.62 -10.91
C THR A 21 -6.66 7.40 -9.72
N PRO A 22 -5.69 8.31 -9.50
CA PRO A 22 -4.81 8.21 -8.35
C PRO A 22 -5.55 8.14 -7.02
N GLU A 23 -6.68 8.83 -6.86
CA GLU A 23 -7.51 8.81 -5.65
C GLU A 23 -8.15 7.44 -5.43
N LYS A 24 -8.70 6.83 -6.48
CA LYS A 24 -9.30 5.49 -6.39
C LYS A 24 -8.25 4.44 -6.06
N ALA A 25 -7.08 4.52 -6.70
CA ALA A 25 -5.96 3.64 -6.40
C ALA A 25 -5.50 3.79 -4.94
N LEU A 26 -5.30 5.04 -4.48
CA LEU A 26 -4.91 5.32 -3.10
C LEU A 26 -5.97 4.85 -2.09
N ALA A 27 -7.26 5.02 -2.40
CA ALA A 27 -8.35 4.56 -1.55
C ALA A 27 -8.33 3.03 -1.37
N GLN A 28 -8.00 2.26 -2.42
CA GLN A 28 -7.84 0.81 -2.32
C GLN A 28 -6.62 0.42 -1.49
N LEU A 29 -5.47 1.09 -1.70
CA LEU A 29 -4.25 0.81 -0.96
C LEU A 29 -4.38 1.18 0.53
N ARG A 30 -5.07 2.27 0.85
CA ARG A 30 -5.29 2.71 2.24
C ARG A 30 -6.13 1.72 3.06
N ARG A 31 -6.91 0.85 2.39
CA ARG A 31 -7.67 -0.22 3.05
C ARG A 31 -6.80 -1.40 3.47
N ILE A 32 -5.56 -1.51 2.96
CA ILE A 32 -4.62 -2.54 3.41
C ILE A 32 -4.22 -2.18 4.85
N GLN A 33 -4.80 -2.86 5.83
CA GLN A 33 -4.50 -2.60 7.24
C GLN A 33 -3.23 -3.33 7.65
N ARG A 34 -2.37 -2.62 8.37
CA ARG A 34 -1.28 -3.19 9.16
C ARG A 34 -1.81 -3.36 10.58
N HIS A 35 -1.79 -4.58 11.09
CA HIS A 35 -2.16 -4.87 12.47
C HIS A 35 -0.92 -5.33 13.24
N SER A 36 -0.84 -4.94 14.50
CA SER A 36 0.19 -5.40 15.44
C SER A 36 -0.52 -5.90 16.68
N VAL A 37 -0.28 -7.16 17.03
CA VAL A 37 -0.90 -7.81 18.19
C VAL A 37 0.20 -8.12 19.20
N ARG A 38 -0.01 -7.72 20.46
CA ARG A 38 0.86 -8.07 21.59
C ARG A 38 0.07 -8.91 22.58
N ILE A 39 0.61 -10.05 22.98
CA ILE A 39 0.03 -10.91 24.02
C ILE A 39 1.03 -10.99 25.17
N ASN A 40 0.58 -10.74 26.40
CA ASN A 40 1.34 -10.96 27.65
C ASN A 40 2.77 -10.37 27.63
N GLN A 41 2.91 -9.12 27.20
CA GLN A 41 4.19 -8.38 27.13
C GLN A 41 5.25 -8.95 26.17
N ALA A 42 4.92 -9.96 25.36
CA ALA A 42 5.82 -10.48 24.32
C ALA A 42 6.10 -9.45 23.22
N GLU A 43 7.09 -9.78 22.38
CA GLU A 43 7.37 -9.09 21.11
C GLU A 43 6.08 -8.99 20.28
N PRO A 44 5.75 -7.80 19.73
CA PRO A 44 4.57 -7.63 18.88
C PRO A 44 4.66 -8.48 17.62
N ILE A 45 3.61 -9.25 17.35
CA ILE A 45 3.45 -9.91 16.06
C ILE A 45 2.79 -8.91 15.12
N THR A 46 3.51 -8.53 14.07
CA THR A 46 3.00 -7.68 13.01
C THR A 46 2.43 -8.52 11.87
N GLY A 47 1.33 -8.07 11.31
CA GLY A 47 0.67 -8.72 10.18
C GLY A 47 0.02 -7.70 9.25
N ILE A 48 -0.17 -8.11 8.01
CA ILE A 48 -0.89 -7.34 7.00
C ILE A 48 -2.16 -8.10 6.65
N SER A 49 -3.25 -7.36 6.47
CA SER A 49 -4.52 -7.92 6.01
C SER A 49 -4.34 -8.63 4.67
N THR A 50 -5.13 -9.68 4.41
CA THR A 50 -5.13 -10.34 3.10
C THR A 50 -5.41 -9.33 1.98
N ILE A 51 -4.49 -9.24 1.03
CA ILE A 51 -4.61 -8.36 -0.14
C ILE A 51 -5.64 -8.97 -1.09
N ASN A 52 -6.69 -8.22 -1.42
CA ASN A 52 -7.70 -8.67 -2.38
C ASN A 52 -7.27 -8.44 -3.83
N ASP A 53 -7.98 -9.02 -4.80
CA ASP A 53 -7.61 -8.98 -6.22
C ASP A 53 -7.51 -7.57 -6.78
N ILE A 54 -8.42 -6.67 -6.37
CA ILE A 54 -8.42 -5.26 -6.79
C ILE A 54 -7.19 -4.54 -6.25
N GLN A 55 -6.81 -4.77 -4.99
CA GLN A 55 -5.60 -4.20 -4.40
C GLN A 55 -4.34 -4.77 -5.05
N ALA A 56 -4.32 -6.06 -5.37
CA ALA A 56 -3.23 -6.70 -6.09
C ALA A 56 -3.06 -6.12 -7.49
N LEU A 57 -4.16 -5.88 -8.20
CA LEU A 57 -4.17 -5.22 -9.50
C LEU A 57 -3.61 -3.80 -9.39
N VAL A 58 -4.09 -3.00 -8.42
CA VAL A 58 -3.60 -1.63 -8.19
C VAL A 58 -2.09 -1.61 -7.92
N LEU A 59 -1.58 -2.54 -7.10
CA LEU A 59 -0.14 -2.67 -6.82
C LEU A 59 0.67 -3.00 -8.08
N GLN A 60 0.17 -3.92 -8.91
CA GLN A 60 0.81 -4.30 -10.18
C GLN A 60 0.80 -3.14 -11.17
N THR A 61 -0.35 -2.47 -11.36
CA THR A 61 -0.50 -1.31 -12.24
C THR A 61 0.43 -0.18 -11.84
N LEU A 62 0.58 0.07 -10.54
CA LEU A 62 1.51 1.07 -10.03
C LEU A 62 2.96 0.59 -10.03
N ASN A 63 3.24 -0.67 -10.39
CA ASN A 63 4.55 -1.30 -10.33
C ASN A 63 5.22 -1.14 -8.94
N ILE A 64 4.46 -1.49 -7.89
CA ILE A 64 4.88 -1.42 -6.49
C ILE A 64 4.92 -2.85 -5.93
N LYS A 65 5.95 -3.15 -5.14
CA LYS A 65 6.07 -4.43 -4.45
C LYS A 65 4.90 -4.63 -3.47
N LYS A 66 4.45 -5.89 -3.32
CA LYS A 66 3.48 -6.23 -2.28
C LYS A 66 4.07 -5.85 -0.92
N PRO A 67 3.30 -5.17 -0.05
CA PRO A 67 3.80 -4.84 1.28
C PRO A 67 4.04 -6.15 2.04
N THR A 68 5.26 -6.31 2.54
CA THR A 68 5.64 -7.39 3.45
C THR A 68 5.73 -6.84 4.88
N ASN A 69 5.76 -7.73 5.88
CA ASN A 69 5.94 -7.35 7.29
C ASN A 69 7.31 -6.71 7.57
N ASP A 70 8.23 -6.76 6.61
CA ASP A 70 9.61 -6.34 6.84
C ASP A 70 9.80 -4.82 6.85
N ALA A 71 10.44 -4.41 7.94
CA ALA A 71 10.90 -3.09 8.34
C ALA A 71 9.81 -2.03 8.56
N GLN A 72 9.40 -1.90 9.82
CA GLN A 72 9.01 -0.62 10.40
C GLN A 72 10.08 0.42 10.03
N LEU A 73 9.73 1.37 9.16
CA LEU A 73 10.57 2.55 8.95
C LEU A 73 10.56 3.34 10.26
N THR A 74 11.67 3.27 11.00
CA THR A 74 11.90 4.14 12.15
C THR A 74 11.91 5.57 11.62
N LEU A 75 10.83 6.31 11.87
CA LEU A 75 10.79 7.75 11.62
C LEU A 75 11.61 8.40 12.74
N LEU A 76 12.91 8.53 12.49
CA LEU A 76 13.83 9.41 13.22
C LEU A 76 14.16 10.60 12.31
#